data_AF-A0A4Q2YTG0-F1
#
_entry.id   AF-A0A4Q2YTG0-F1
#
_cell.length_a   1.000
_cell.length_b   1.000
_cell.length_c   1.000
_cell.angle_alpha   90.00
_cell.angle_beta   90.00
_cell.angle_gamma   90.00
#
_symmetry.space_group_name_H-M   'P 1'
#
loop_
_entity.id
_entity.type
_entity.pdbx_description
1 polymer ?
#
loop_
_entity_poly.entity_id
_entity_poly.type
_entity_poly.pdbx_seq_one_letter_code
_entity_poly.pdbx_strand_id
1 'polypeptide(L)'
;MNLLPRETPTDVMFSWGYSLGKPGRSEITLRDLGAVLAAKAWLAGESGENEAFADISAITNRFLRQRTEAPVGGIIGELITRVAVFATVSNRAHSAVKLGLTEEAELLNAPLLEVDRLKKLTAVKTPSHPNRKLTDDHGGYLSGLFATFTLKQIENPPMLAREEVEPGRMMDHATLSWTGAWLAWAFLAGGVVVCALYGLTGPAVTKHLGRRMELLMNRWDWASVAIPGIVLPVLWFVSITRHTGLGGREFSMGRNELDLPLLPNGFLLGWAQFIALAACVVFSCGWLSCWRVGCKLRTIGMATRPPWSGAVAAVCCATFIPASGWSVTSGSPVAAGVAQGLIGITVLSIVSFGFLWACGRPEEMIRNQMAMRLMVPICAAATILPLCSLPFSKAEAYRWSAKDELIKPSRDQMASIGLEHRMAVQMRKEIREVLGYQP
;
A
#
# COMPACT_ATOMS: atom_id res chain seq x y z
N MET A 1 -3.60 -29.21 -10.31
CA MET A 1 -3.86 -28.37 -11.50
C MET A 1 -3.09 -27.05 -11.33
N ASN A 2 -1.93 -26.89 -11.99
CA ASN A 2 -1.04 -25.72 -11.91
C ASN A 2 -1.52 -24.60 -12.85
N LEU A 3 -2.68 -24.00 -12.60
CA LEU A 3 -3.25 -23.04 -13.56
C LEU A 3 -2.86 -21.58 -13.31
N LEU A 4 -2.19 -21.26 -12.21
CA LEU A 4 -1.83 -19.87 -11.91
C LEU A 4 -0.34 -19.78 -11.55
N PRO A 5 0.48 -19.03 -12.30
CA PRO A 5 1.80 -18.65 -11.84
C PRO A 5 1.68 -17.88 -10.52
N ARG A 6 2.68 -17.97 -9.64
CA ARG A 6 2.64 -17.41 -8.26
C ARG A 6 3.95 -16.74 -7.86
N GLU A 7 4.80 -16.46 -8.83
CA GLU A 7 6.15 -15.94 -8.57
C GLU A 7 6.18 -14.42 -8.62
N THR A 8 5.24 -13.80 -9.33
CA THR A 8 5.16 -12.33 -9.45
C THR A 8 3.93 -11.77 -8.73
N PRO A 9 4.01 -10.52 -8.22
CA PRO A 9 2.87 -9.82 -7.60
C PRO A 9 1.63 -9.78 -8.50
N THR A 10 1.81 -9.60 -9.81
CA THR A 10 0.71 -9.60 -10.79
C THR A 10 0.03 -10.96 -10.84
N ASP A 11 0.80 -12.06 -10.82
CA ASP A 11 0.21 -13.39 -10.86
C ASP A 11 -0.52 -13.72 -9.55
N VAL A 12 0.00 -13.25 -8.40
CA VAL A 12 -0.70 -13.34 -7.12
C VAL A 12 -2.05 -12.62 -7.20
N MET A 13 -2.10 -11.40 -7.72
CA MET A 13 -3.35 -10.65 -7.91
C MET A 13 -4.33 -11.34 -8.87
N PHE A 14 -3.85 -11.90 -9.99
CA PHE A 14 -4.71 -12.67 -10.90
C PHE A 14 -5.20 -13.98 -10.26
N SER A 15 -4.34 -14.63 -9.49
CA SER A 15 -4.69 -15.85 -8.77
C SER A 15 -5.79 -15.61 -7.75
N TRP A 16 -5.77 -14.44 -7.11
CA TRP A 16 -6.83 -13.96 -6.23
C TRP A 16 -8.14 -13.70 -6.97
N GLY A 17 -8.09 -12.98 -8.09
CA GLY A 17 -9.26 -12.73 -8.92
C GLY A 17 -9.95 -14.03 -9.36
N TYR A 18 -9.15 -15.07 -9.64
CA TYR A 18 -9.65 -16.39 -9.97
C TYR A 18 -10.18 -17.18 -8.76
N SER A 19 -9.45 -17.16 -7.63
CA SER A 19 -9.82 -17.89 -6.42
C SER A 19 -11.08 -17.34 -5.76
N LEU A 20 -11.34 -16.03 -5.87
CA LEU A 20 -12.60 -15.44 -5.41
C LEU A 20 -13.79 -15.85 -6.30
N GLY A 21 -13.56 -16.18 -7.57
CA GLY A 21 -14.62 -16.51 -8.53
C GLY A 21 -15.12 -17.96 -8.52
N LYS A 22 -14.32 -18.92 -8.04
CA LYS A 22 -14.62 -20.37 -8.19
C LYS A 22 -15.31 -21.10 -7.03
N PRO A 23 -15.01 -20.87 -5.74
CA PRO A 23 -15.55 -21.71 -4.65
C PRO A 23 -17.03 -21.42 -4.33
N GLY A 24 -17.59 -20.30 -4.79
CA GLY A 24 -18.95 -19.90 -4.44
C GLY A 24 -20.04 -20.91 -4.80
N ARG A 25 -20.02 -21.51 -6.00
CA ARG A 25 -21.20 -22.28 -6.47
C ARG A 25 -21.44 -23.60 -5.73
N SER A 26 -20.39 -24.40 -5.48
CA SER A 26 -20.54 -25.71 -4.81
C SER A 26 -20.73 -25.59 -3.30
N GLU A 27 -20.15 -24.57 -2.67
CA GLU A 27 -20.32 -24.35 -1.24
C GLU A 27 -21.69 -23.73 -0.92
N ILE A 28 -22.25 -22.89 -1.80
CA ILE A 28 -23.59 -22.32 -1.64
C ILE A 28 -24.66 -23.43 -1.67
N THR A 29 -24.56 -24.41 -2.57
CA THR A 29 -25.52 -25.54 -2.60
C THR A 29 -25.54 -26.35 -1.29
N LEU A 30 -24.43 -26.37 -0.53
CA LEU A 30 -24.36 -27.06 0.76
C LEU A 30 -25.07 -26.28 1.88
N ARG A 31 -25.21 -24.96 1.74
CA ARG A 31 -26.07 -24.15 2.62
C ARG A 31 -27.52 -24.61 2.53
N ASP A 32 -27.98 -24.91 1.33
CA ASP A 32 -29.37 -25.29 1.07
C ASP A 32 -29.71 -26.64 1.74
N LEU A 33 -28.76 -27.58 1.79
CA LEU A 33 -28.95 -28.84 2.54
C LEU A 33 -29.17 -28.60 4.04
N GLY A 34 -28.41 -27.68 4.66
CA GLY A 34 -28.62 -27.30 6.06
C GLY A 34 -30.01 -26.69 6.29
N ALA A 35 -30.48 -25.85 5.35
CA ALA A 35 -31.82 -25.29 5.40
C ALA A 35 -32.93 -26.36 5.23
N VAL A 36 -32.73 -27.34 4.34
CA VAL A 36 -33.67 -28.45 4.15
C VAL A 36 -33.77 -29.32 5.40
N LEU A 37 -32.63 -29.67 6.02
CA LEU A 37 -32.62 -30.43 7.28
C LEU A 37 -33.31 -29.68 8.41
N ALA A 38 -33.07 -28.38 8.51
CA ALA A 38 -33.73 -27.50 9.47
C ALA A 38 -35.25 -27.44 9.25
N ALA A 39 -35.70 -27.30 8.00
CA ALA A 39 -37.12 -27.27 7.65
C ALA A 39 -37.83 -28.61 7.94
N LYS A 40 -37.16 -29.74 7.67
CA LYS A 40 -37.69 -31.07 8.01
C LYS A 40 -37.80 -31.28 9.52
N ALA A 41 -36.80 -30.85 10.29
CA ALA A 41 -36.84 -30.93 11.75
C ALA A 41 -38.02 -30.11 12.31
N TRP A 42 -38.24 -28.91 11.76
CA TRP A 42 -39.38 -28.07 12.10
C TRP A 42 -40.71 -28.75 11.78
N LEU A 43 -40.87 -29.32 10.58
CA LEU A 43 -42.08 -30.05 10.19
C LEU A 43 -42.40 -31.22 11.14
N ALA A 44 -41.38 -32.02 11.51
CA ALA A 44 -41.56 -33.12 12.46
C ALA A 44 -41.99 -32.61 13.85
N GLY A 45 -41.49 -31.45 14.27
CA GLY A 45 -41.92 -30.78 15.49
C GLY A 45 -43.37 -30.29 15.44
N GLU A 46 -43.83 -29.77 14.29
CA GLU A 46 -45.24 -29.35 14.11
C GLU A 46 -46.20 -30.55 14.02
N SER A 47 -45.78 -31.68 13.43
CA SER A 47 -46.61 -32.87 13.28
C SER A 47 -46.62 -33.78 14.51
N GLY A 48 -45.75 -33.54 15.50
CA GLY A 48 -45.67 -34.37 16.71
C GLY A 48 -44.93 -35.70 16.52
N GLU A 49 -44.15 -35.83 15.44
CA GLU A 49 -43.50 -37.09 15.05
C GLU A 49 -42.11 -37.24 15.68
N ASN A 50 -42.05 -37.87 16.85
CA ASN A 50 -40.79 -38.10 17.59
C ASN A 50 -39.77 -38.94 16.80
N GLU A 51 -40.21 -40.00 16.12
CA GLU A 51 -39.31 -40.86 15.33
C GLU A 51 -38.70 -40.11 14.14
N ALA A 52 -39.52 -39.34 13.41
CA ALA A 52 -39.04 -38.53 12.30
C ALA A 52 -38.04 -37.46 12.78
N PHE A 53 -38.29 -36.84 13.93
CA PHE A 53 -37.36 -35.89 14.54
C PHE A 53 -36.02 -36.55 14.91
N ALA A 54 -36.06 -37.74 15.53
CA ALA A 54 -34.86 -38.49 15.90
C ALA A 54 -34.00 -38.86 14.68
N ASP A 55 -34.63 -39.32 13.60
CA ASP A 55 -33.95 -39.64 12.34
C ASP A 55 -33.27 -38.41 11.72
N ILE A 56 -33.99 -37.27 11.68
CA ILE A 56 -33.45 -36.00 11.15
C ILE A 56 -32.30 -35.50 12.04
N SER A 57 -32.42 -35.64 13.36
CA SER A 57 -31.37 -35.32 14.32
C SER A 57 -30.09 -36.15 14.06
N ALA A 58 -30.23 -37.46 13.84
CA ALA A 58 -29.11 -38.34 13.52
C ALA A 58 -28.45 -37.98 12.18
N ILE A 59 -29.24 -37.72 11.14
CA ILE A 59 -28.75 -37.29 9.81
C ILE A 59 -28.01 -35.95 9.93
N THR A 60 -28.57 -35.00 10.66
CA THR A 60 -27.98 -33.68 10.87
C THR A 60 -26.64 -33.79 11.60
N ASN A 61 -26.57 -34.58 12.67
CA ASN A 61 -25.32 -34.80 13.40
C ASN A 61 -24.25 -35.45 12.51
N ARG A 62 -24.62 -36.44 11.68
CA ARG A 62 -23.70 -37.06 10.71
C ARG A 62 -23.23 -36.03 9.67
N PHE A 63 -24.12 -35.20 9.15
CA PHE A 63 -23.79 -34.14 8.19
C PHE A 63 -22.80 -33.12 8.77
N LEU A 64 -23.09 -32.59 9.97
CA LEU A 64 -22.23 -31.61 10.64
C LEU A 64 -20.86 -32.21 10.98
N ARG A 65 -20.82 -33.46 11.44
CA ARG A 65 -19.59 -34.19 11.72
C ARG A 65 -18.75 -34.40 10.46
N GLN A 66 -19.33 -34.94 9.39
CA GLN A 66 -18.62 -35.12 8.12
C GLN A 66 -18.09 -33.80 7.57
N ARG A 67 -18.86 -32.72 7.69
CA ARG A 67 -18.44 -31.40 7.21
C ARG A 67 -17.30 -30.81 8.03
N THR A 68 -17.28 -31.06 9.34
CA THR A 68 -16.21 -30.58 10.24
C THR A 68 -14.98 -31.47 10.25
N GLU A 69 -15.08 -32.72 9.79
CA GLU A 69 -13.96 -33.66 9.57
C GLU A 69 -13.34 -33.54 8.16
N ALA A 70 -14.08 -32.97 7.20
CA ALA A 70 -13.56 -32.71 5.85
C ALA A 70 -12.37 -31.72 5.88
N PRO A 71 -11.46 -31.79 4.88
CA PRO A 71 -10.34 -30.85 4.76
C PRO A 71 -10.83 -29.40 4.79
N VAL A 72 -10.14 -28.56 5.57
CA VAL A 72 -10.48 -27.14 5.69
C VAL A 72 -10.28 -26.46 4.34
N GLY A 73 -11.38 -25.88 3.84
CA GLY A 73 -11.41 -25.09 2.61
C GLY A 73 -10.76 -23.72 2.81
N GLY A 74 -11.59 -22.68 2.74
CA GLY A 74 -11.24 -21.30 3.08
C GLY A 74 -12.21 -20.69 4.07
N ILE A 75 -12.00 -19.42 4.43
CA ILE A 75 -12.79 -18.77 5.48
C ILE A 75 -14.27 -18.65 5.09
N ILE A 76 -14.57 -18.52 3.79
CA ILE A 76 -15.93 -18.49 3.27
C ILE A 76 -16.65 -19.83 3.51
N GLY A 77 -15.99 -20.95 3.22
CA GLY A 77 -16.56 -22.29 3.46
C GLY A 77 -16.80 -22.56 4.95
N GLU A 78 -15.93 -22.01 5.80
CA GLU A 78 -16.07 -22.05 7.25
C GLU A 78 -17.24 -21.19 7.75
N LEU A 79 -17.41 -19.98 7.21
CA LEU A 79 -18.59 -19.13 7.44
C LEU A 79 -19.89 -19.83 7.01
N ILE A 80 -19.91 -20.46 5.85
CA ILE A 80 -21.07 -21.23 5.38
C ILE A 80 -21.37 -22.37 6.35
N THR A 81 -20.35 -23.05 6.86
CA THR A 81 -20.55 -24.13 7.84
C THR A 81 -21.10 -23.59 9.15
N ARG A 82 -20.57 -22.47 9.66
CA ARG A 82 -21.10 -21.82 10.87
C ARG A 82 -22.58 -21.45 10.71
N VAL A 83 -22.97 -20.93 9.55
CA VAL A 83 -24.38 -20.63 9.23
C VAL A 83 -25.23 -21.91 9.19
N ALA A 84 -24.73 -22.99 8.57
CA ALA A 84 -25.44 -24.27 8.53
C ALA A 84 -25.64 -24.87 9.93
N VAL A 85 -24.62 -24.79 10.79
CA VAL A 85 -24.72 -25.17 12.21
C VAL A 85 -25.82 -24.38 12.90
N PHE A 86 -25.79 -23.04 12.81
CA PHE A 86 -26.79 -22.20 13.45
C PHE A 86 -28.21 -22.51 12.98
N ALA A 87 -28.42 -22.61 11.66
CA ALA A 87 -29.74 -22.85 11.08
C ALA A 87 -30.31 -24.22 11.50
N THR A 88 -29.47 -25.25 11.55
CA THR A 88 -29.90 -26.61 11.92
C THR A 88 -30.13 -26.74 13.42
N VAL A 89 -29.26 -26.20 14.26
CA VAL A 89 -29.41 -26.26 15.73
C VAL A 89 -30.61 -25.43 16.20
N SER A 90 -30.82 -24.23 15.64
CA SER A 90 -31.93 -23.34 16.06
C SER A 90 -33.29 -23.98 15.85
N ASN A 91 -33.54 -24.53 14.67
CA ASN A 91 -34.82 -25.16 14.36
C ASN A 91 -35.00 -26.49 15.10
N ARG A 92 -33.93 -27.26 15.30
CA ARG A 92 -33.98 -28.50 16.09
C ARG A 92 -34.29 -28.23 17.57
N ALA A 93 -33.66 -27.22 18.18
CA ALA A 93 -33.93 -26.86 19.57
C ALA A 93 -35.41 -26.47 19.76
N HIS A 94 -35.95 -25.64 18.86
CA HIS A 94 -37.36 -25.25 18.90
C HIS A 94 -38.31 -26.45 18.75
N SER A 95 -37.98 -27.38 17.85
CA SER A 95 -38.78 -28.58 17.60
C SER A 95 -38.71 -29.57 18.77
N ALA A 96 -37.52 -29.75 19.37
CA ALA A 96 -37.34 -30.58 20.57
C ALA A 96 -38.19 -30.08 21.75
N VAL A 97 -38.26 -28.76 21.96
CA VAL A 97 -39.13 -28.14 22.98
C VAL A 97 -40.61 -28.46 22.69
N LYS A 98 -41.06 -28.35 21.43
CA LYS A 98 -42.45 -28.67 21.06
C LYS A 98 -42.81 -30.13 21.29
N LEU A 99 -41.87 -31.03 21.05
CA LEU A 99 -42.04 -32.48 21.23
C LEU A 99 -41.86 -32.93 22.69
N GLY A 100 -41.54 -32.02 23.62
CA GLY A 100 -41.32 -32.35 25.03
C GLY A 100 -39.98 -33.04 25.31
N LEU A 101 -39.03 -32.99 24.37
CA LEU A 101 -37.69 -33.58 24.50
C LEU A 101 -36.74 -32.60 25.22
N THR A 102 -36.91 -32.47 26.53
CA THR A 102 -36.22 -31.44 27.34
C THR A 102 -34.69 -31.59 27.34
N GLU A 103 -34.18 -32.81 27.47
CA GLU A 103 -32.74 -33.08 27.48
C GLU A 103 -32.07 -32.74 26.13
N GLU A 104 -32.72 -33.08 25.02
CA GLU A 104 -32.20 -32.79 23.68
C GLU A 104 -32.29 -31.29 23.35
N ALA A 105 -33.34 -30.61 23.83
CA ALA A 105 -33.45 -29.15 23.74
C ALA A 105 -32.33 -28.44 24.51
N GLU A 106 -31.97 -28.89 25.71
CA GLU A 106 -30.87 -28.34 26.50
C GLU A 106 -29.51 -28.50 25.79
N LEU A 107 -29.24 -29.69 25.25
CA LEU A 107 -28.02 -29.97 24.48
C LEU A 107 -27.91 -29.07 23.24
N LEU A 108 -29.03 -28.76 22.57
CA LEU A 108 -29.06 -27.89 21.39
C LEU A 108 -29.06 -26.40 21.74
N ASN A 109 -29.48 -26.02 22.94
CA ASN A 109 -29.48 -24.62 23.39
C ASN A 109 -28.07 -24.09 23.70
N ALA A 110 -27.16 -24.93 24.20
CA ALA A 110 -25.78 -24.52 24.48
C ALA A 110 -25.03 -23.98 23.24
N PRO A 111 -25.04 -24.65 22.08
CA PRO A 111 -24.47 -24.10 20.84
C PRO A 111 -25.17 -22.83 20.35
N LEU A 112 -26.48 -22.67 20.58
CA LEU A 112 -27.22 -21.47 20.17
C LEU A 112 -26.82 -20.23 20.96
N LEU A 113 -26.74 -20.38 22.28
CA LEU A 113 -26.27 -19.31 23.17
C LEU A 113 -24.87 -18.85 22.78
N GLU A 114 -24.02 -19.80 22.39
CA GLU A 114 -22.65 -19.53 22.01
C GLU A 114 -22.55 -18.84 20.63
N VAL A 115 -23.35 -19.24 19.65
CA VAL A 115 -23.42 -18.53 18.36
C VAL A 115 -23.98 -17.12 18.52
N ASP A 116 -25.01 -16.93 19.36
CA ASP A 116 -25.56 -15.60 19.65
C ASP A 116 -24.55 -14.73 20.42
N ARG A 117 -23.76 -15.31 21.33
CA ARG A 117 -22.63 -14.64 21.97
C ARG A 117 -21.62 -14.18 20.92
N LEU A 118 -21.24 -15.04 19.97
CA LEU A 118 -20.31 -14.70 18.88
C LEU A 118 -20.86 -13.61 17.95
N LYS A 119 -22.16 -13.64 17.60
CA LYS A 119 -22.81 -12.56 16.82
C LYS A 119 -22.76 -11.23 17.57
N LYS A 120 -23.09 -11.22 18.86
CA LYS A 120 -23.04 -10.02 19.71
C LYS A 120 -21.59 -9.51 19.83
N LEU A 121 -20.62 -10.39 20.02
CA LEU A 121 -19.20 -10.03 20.02
C LEU A 121 -18.74 -9.45 18.69
N THR A 122 -19.18 -10.00 17.56
CA THR A 122 -18.87 -9.49 16.22
C THR A 122 -19.46 -8.10 16.00
N ALA A 123 -20.67 -7.85 16.52
CA ALA A 123 -21.36 -6.56 16.43
C ALA A 123 -20.76 -5.47 17.32
N VAL A 124 -20.23 -5.84 18.49
CA VAL A 124 -19.68 -4.92 19.50
C VAL A 124 -18.16 -4.73 19.36
N LYS A 125 -17.41 -5.66 18.77
CA LYS A 125 -15.95 -5.58 18.62
C LYS A 125 -15.54 -4.37 17.77
N THR A 126 -15.30 -3.25 18.43
CA THR A 126 -14.35 -2.22 18.02
C THR A 126 -12.95 -2.86 17.98
N PRO A 127 -12.11 -2.54 17.00
CA PRO A 127 -11.13 -3.49 16.50
C PRO A 127 -9.75 -3.33 17.18
N SER A 128 -9.64 -3.74 18.45
CA SER A 128 -8.39 -3.63 19.22
C SER A 128 -7.57 -4.93 19.24
N HIS A 129 -7.81 -5.88 18.33
CA HIS A 129 -7.02 -7.12 18.31
C HIS A 129 -5.55 -6.82 17.98
N PRO A 130 -4.56 -7.38 18.72
CA PRO A 130 -3.12 -7.15 18.48
C PRO A 130 -2.71 -7.37 17.02
N ASN A 131 -3.18 -8.46 16.40
CA ASN A 131 -2.93 -8.73 14.98
C ASN A 131 -3.43 -7.63 14.05
N ARG A 132 -4.57 -7.00 14.35
CA ARG A 132 -5.10 -5.93 13.50
C ARG A 132 -4.22 -4.70 13.59
N LYS A 133 -3.84 -4.30 14.81
CA LYS A 133 -2.89 -3.21 14.99
C LYS A 133 -1.57 -3.52 14.29
N LEU A 134 -1.07 -4.75 14.40
CA LEU A 134 0.15 -5.19 13.73
C LEU A 134 0.03 -5.13 12.20
N THR A 135 -1.07 -5.60 11.60
CA THR A 135 -1.26 -5.56 10.14
C THR A 135 -1.52 -4.14 9.64
N ASP A 136 -2.27 -3.33 10.40
CA ASP A 136 -2.58 -1.95 10.05
C ASP A 136 -1.33 -1.07 10.19
N ASP A 137 -0.45 -1.33 11.18
CA ASP A 137 0.74 -0.52 11.43
C ASP A 137 1.99 -1.00 10.68
N HIS A 138 2.14 -2.32 10.48
CA HIS A 138 3.38 -2.94 10.02
C HIS A 138 3.20 -3.99 8.92
N GLY A 139 1.96 -4.27 8.51
CA GLY A 139 1.67 -5.21 7.43
C GLY A 139 1.70 -4.60 6.04
N GLY A 140 1.59 -5.47 5.03
CA GLY A 140 1.29 -5.05 3.67
C GLY A 140 -0.16 -4.58 3.55
N TYR A 141 -0.43 -3.65 2.64
CA TYR A 141 -1.74 -3.08 2.34
C TYR A 141 -2.80 -4.16 2.10
N LEU A 142 -2.49 -5.15 1.25
CA LEU A 142 -3.39 -6.27 0.99
C LEU A 142 -3.62 -7.12 2.24
N SER A 143 -2.57 -7.41 3.02
CA SER A 143 -2.71 -8.18 4.26
C SER A 143 -3.57 -7.45 5.30
N GLY A 144 -3.47 -6.11 5.39
CA GLY A 144 -4.30 -5.28 6.28
C GLY A 144 -5.77 -5.23 5.86
N LEU A 145 -6.04 -5.13 4.55
CA LEU A 145 -7.40 -5.25 4.01
C LEU A 145 -8.01 -6.60 4.38
N PHE A 146 -7.28 -7.71 4.19
CA PHE A 146 -7.76 -9.04 4.54
C PHE A 146 -7.98 -9.22 6.03
N ALA A 147 -7.02 -8.81 6.85
CA ALA A 147 -7.11 -8.86 8.30
C ALA A 147 -8.36 -8.12 8.82
N THR A 148 -8.73 -6.99 8.20
CA THR A 148 -9.93 -6.24 8.57
C THR A 148 -11.22 -7.04 8.39
N PHE A 149 -11.32 -7.87 7.34
CA PHE A 149 -12.49 -8.70 7.08
C PHE A 149 -12.49 -10.00 7.89
N THR A 150 -11.34 -10.65 8.01
CA THR A 150 -11.24 -12.00 8.59
C THR A 150 -11.15 -12.00 10.11
N LEU A 151 -10.40 -11.07 10.72
CA LEU A 151 -10.22 -11.03 12.18
C LEU A 151 -11.51 -10.76 12.94
N LYS A 152 -12.51 -10.15 12.30
CA LYS A 152 -13.83 -9.95 12.90
C LYS A 152 -14.62 -11.25 13.04
N GLN A 153 -14.32 -12.25 12.22
CA GLN A 153 -15.12 -13.49 12.15
C GLN A 153 -14.70 -14.55 13.17
N ILE A 154 -13.56 -14.37 13.85
CA ILE A 154 -12.95 -15.39 14.70
C ILE A 154 -12.78 -14.81 16.10
N GLU A 155 -13.04 -15.61 17.12
CA GLU A 155 -12.90 -15.13 18.50
C GLU A 155 -11.44 -15.00 18.87
N ASN A 156 -10.66 -16.07 18.62
CA ASN A 156 -9.27 -16.22 19.00
C ASN A 156 -8.38 -16.40 17.76
N PRO A 157 -8.19 -15.36 16.92
CA PRO A 157 -7.40 -15.50 15.71
C PRO A 157 -5.94 -15.83 16.04
N PRO A 158 -5.26 -16.68 15.24
CA PRO A 158 -3.87 -17.06 15.48
C PRO A 158 -2.97 -15.82 15.48
N MET A 159 -2.09 -15.72 16.48
CA MET A 159 -1.18 -14.58 16.63
C MET A 159 -0.22 -14.50 15.45
N LEU A 160 -0.06 -13.30 14.90
CA LEU A 160 0.89 -13.01 13.84
C LEU A 160 2.17 -12.44 14.44
N ALA A 161 3.31 -12.93 13.96
CA ALA A 161 4.61 -12.37 14.32
C ALA A 161 4.96 -11.19 13.40
N ARG A 162 5.83 -10.28 13.86
CA ARG A 162 6.22 -9.09 13.07
C ARG A 162 7.00 -9.47 11.81
N GLU A 163 7.74 -10.57 11.90
CA GLU A 163 8.56 -11.14 10.84
C GLU A 163 7.68 -11.70 9.70
N GLU A 164 6.48 -12.20 10.02
CA GLU A 164 5.56 -12.73 9.01
C GLU A 164 4.94 -11.62 8.15
N VAL A 165 4.72 -10.43 8.73
CA VAL A 165 4.09 -9.29 8.04
C VAL A 165 5.08 -8.41 7.27
N GLU A 166 6.38 -8.53 7.58
CA GLU A 166 7.45 -7.77 6.94
C GLU A 166 7.55 -7.97 5.42
N PRO A 167 7.50 -9.21 4.87
CA PRO A 167 7.60 -9.43 3.43
C PRO A 167 6.56 -8.64 2.64
N GLY A 168 5.29 -8.66 3.07
CA GLY A 168 4.21 -7.92 2.42
C GLY A 168 4.42 -6.41 2.48
N ARG A 169 4.80 -5.89 3.65
CA ARG A 169 5.18 -4.47 3.82
C ARG A 169 6.31 -4.07 2.88
N MET A 170 7.37 -4.86 2.81
CA MET A 170 8.54 -4.55 1.98
C MET A 170 8.26 -4.68 0.48
N MET A 171 7.37 -5.60 0.09
CA MET A 171 6.85 -5.70 -1.28
C MET A 171 6.11 -4.42 -1.68
N ASP A 172 5.25 -3.89 -0.81
CA ASP A 172 4.51 -2.65 -1.09
C ASP A 172 5.45 -1.46 -1.23
N HIS A 173 6.42 -1.31 -0.32
CA HIS A 173 7.43 -0.25 -0.40
C HIS A 173 8.31 -0.35 -1.66
N ALA A 174 8.63 -1.56 -2.11
CA ALA A 174 9.35 -1.78 -3.36
C ALA A 174 8.49 -1.42 -4.59
N THR A 175 7.21 -1.76 -4.56
CA THR A 175 6.23 -1.37 -5.59
C THR A 175 6.01 0.14 -5.62
N LEU A 176 5.97 0.78 -4.45
CA LEU A 176 5.91 2.23 -4.31
C LEU A 176 7.18 2.91 -4.83
N SER A 177 8.34 2.32 -4.59
CA SER A 177 9.61 2.79 -5.16
C SER A 177 9.63 2.67 -6.68
N TRP A 178 9.07 1.59 -7.22
CA TRP A 178 8.96 1.38 -8.66
C TRP A 178 8.04 2.42 -9.34
N THR A 179 6.86 2.68 -8.76
CA THR A 179 5.95 3.72 -9.27
C THR A 179 6.48 5.13 -9.03
N GLY A 180 7.12 5.38 -7.89
CA GLY A 180 7.79 6.63 -7.56
C GLY A 180 8.94 6.96 -8.50
N ALA A 181 9.71 5.95 -8.94
CA ALA A 181 10.74 6.12 -9.96
C ALA A 181 10.15 6.53 -11.32
N TRP A 182 9.01 5.94 -11.75
CA TRP A 182 8.29 6.40 -12.95
C TRP A 182 7.81 7.84 -12.83
N LEU A 183 7.25 8.23 -11.68
CA LEU A 183 6.81 9.60 -11.42
C LEU A 183 7.98 10.59 -11.44
N ALA A 184 9.09 10.25 -10.78
CA ALA A 184 10.30 11.06 -10.78
C ALA A 184 10.89 11.20 -12.19
N TRP A 185 10.91 10.10 -12.97
CA TRP A 185 11.32 10.13 -14.37
C TRP A 185 10.44 11.06 -15.19
N ALA A 186 9.11 10.91 -15.12
CA ALA A 186 8.15 11.73 -15.86
C ALA A 186 8.29 13.22 -15.51
N PHE A 187 8.49 13.53 -14.22
CA PHE A 187 8.71 14.89 -13.74
C PHE A 187 10.01 15.49 -14.31
N LEU A 188 11.13 14.75 -14.24
CA LEU A 188 12.41 15.19 -14.78
C LEU A 188 12.37 15.33 -16.32
N ALA A 189 11.75 14.39 -17.02
CA ALA A 189 11.58 14.44 -18.47
C ALA A 189 10.71 15.64 -18.89
N GLY A 190 9.63 15.90 -18.17
CA GLY A 190 8.82 17.12 -18.33
C GLY A 190 9.67 18.38 -18.13
N GLY A 191 10.53 18.39 -17.11
CA GLY A 191 11.50 19.47 -16.88
C GLY A 191 12.46 19.68 -18.05
N VAL A 192 12.99 18.61 -18.64
CA VAL A 192 13.83 18.67 -19.85
C VAL A 192 13.06 19.29 -21.01
N VAL A 193 11.82 18.88 -21.25
CA VAL A 193 10.97 19.43 -22.31
C VAL A 193 10.73 20.92 -22.09
N VAL A 194 10.41 21.34 -20.86
CA VAL A 194 10.21 22.76 -20.52
C VAL A 194 11.49 23.56 -20.75
N CYS A 195 12.66 23.07 -20.30
CA CYS A 195 13.94 23.73 -20.52
C CYS A 195 14.28 23.84 -22.01
N ALA A 196 14.03 22.78 -22.79
CA ALA A 196 14.28 22.73 -24.22
C ALA A 196 13.37 23.72 -24.97
N LEU A 197 12.07 23.68 -24.72
CA LEU A 197 11.10 24.63 -25.30
C LEU A 197 11.47 26.07 -24.96
N TYR A 198 11.88 26.35 -23.73
CA TYR A 198 12.34 27.66 -23.34
C TYR A 198 13.61 28.11 -24.08
N GLY A 199 14.56 27.19 -24.29
CA GLY A 199 15.75 27.44 -25.10
C GLY A 199 15.43 27.72 -26.58
N LEU A 200 14.24 27.32 -27.06
CA LEU A 200 13.73 27.55 -28.41
C LEU A 200 12.91 28.84 -28.54
N THR A 201 12.39 29.43 -27.47
CA THR A 201 11.59 30.68 -27.54
C THR A 201 12.44 31.95 -27.47
N GLY A 202 13.72 31.86 -27.10
CA GLY A 202 14.61 33.02 -26.99
C GLY A 202 14.93 33.73 -28.33
N PRO A 203 15.34 35.02 -28.32
CA PRO A 203 15.85 35.72 -29.50
C PRO A 203 17.05 35.02 -30.15
N ALA A 204 17.25 35.20 -31.46
CA ALA A 204 18.33 34.55 -32.20
C ALA A 204 19.73 34.84 -31.62
N VAL A 205 19.94 36.07 -31.11
CA VAL A 205 21.21 36.49 -30.51
C VAL A 205 21.50 35.70 -29.22
N THR A 206 20.52 35.57 -28.31
CA THR A 206 20.71 34.81 -27.06
C THR A 206 20.91 33.32 -27.34
N LYS A 207 20.23 32.80 -28.37
CA LYS A 207 20.45 31.44 -28.89
C LYS A 207 21.86 31.25 -29.46
N HIS A 208 22.43 32.21 -30.17
CA HIS A 208 23.80 32.06 -30.68
C HIS A 208 24.82 32.12 -29.54
N LEU A 209 24.66 33.10 -28.65
CA LEU A 209 25.54 33.31 -27.50
C LEU A 209 25.51 32.10 -26.55
N GLY A 210 24.34 31.50 -26.33
CA GLY A 210 24.19 30.30 -25.50
C GLY A 210 24.93 29.08 -26.06
N ARG A 211 24.95 28.90 -27.39
CA ARG A 211 25.70 27.81 -28.04
C ARG A 211 27.21 28.00 -27.88
N ARG A 212 27.68 29.24 -27.98
CA ARG A 212 29.10 29.57 -27.78
C ARG A 212 29.53 29.40 -26.33
N MET A 213 28.68 29.74 -25.37
CA MET A 213 28.96 29.55 -23.95
C MET A 213 29.00 28.08 -23.54
N GLU A 214 28.20 27.21 -24.17
CA GLU A 214 28.28 25.77 -23.96
C GLU A 214 29.68 25.21 -24.31
N LEU A 215 30.29 25.72 -25.39
CA LEU A 215 31.67 25.36 -25.77
C LEU A 215 32.73 25.89 -24.80
N LEU A 216 32.41 26.92 -24.00
CA LEU A 216 33.31 27.51 -23.00
C LEU A 216 33.20 26.81 -21.63
N MET A 217 32.29 25.86 -21.47
CA MET A 217 32.15 25.06 -20.26
C MET A 217 33.17 23.92 -20.25
N ASN A 218 34.11 23.99 -19.31
CA ASN A 218 35.07 22.92 -19.11
C ASN A 218 34.39 21.71 -18.45
N ARG A 219 34.98 20.52 -18.56
CA ARG A 219 34.46 19.29 -17.91
C ARG A 219 34.22 19.46 -16.41
N TRP A 220 35.04 20.27 -15.75
CA TRP A 220 34.90 20.62 -14.34
C TRP A 220 33.68 21.51 -14.05
N ASP A 221 33.31 22.39 -14.97
CA ASP A 221 32.10 23.20 -14.85
C ASP A 221 30.87 22.30 -14.88
N TRP A 222 30.83 21.34 -15.82
CA TRP A 222 29.79 20.31 -15.89
C TRP A 222 29.73 19.44 -14.63
N ALA A 223 30.87 18.92 -14.18
CA ALA A 223 30.95 18.09 -12.97
C ALA A 223 30.47 18.86 -11.72
N SER A 224 30.81 20.16 -11.63
CA SER A 224 30.41 21.01 -10.51
C SER A 224 28.92 21.34 -10.45
N VAL A 225 28.17 21.10 -11.54
CA VAL A 225 26.71 21.17 -11.54
C VAL A 225 26.11 19.79 -11.33
N ALA A 226 26.59 18.78 -12.05
CA ALA A 226 26.02 17.43 -12.03
C ALA A 226 26.20 16.72 -10.69
N ILE A 227 27.37 16.80 -10.05
CA ILE A 227 27.64 16.12 -8.78
C ILE A 227 26.75 16.68 -7.65
N PRO A 228 26.82 17.98 -7.31
CA PRO A 228 25.98 18.53 -6.26
C PRO A 228 24.51 18.68 -6.65
N GLY A 229 24.18 18.77 -7.95
CA GLY A 229 22.81 18.93 -8.44
C GLY A 229 22.04 17.62 -8.64
N ILE A 230 22.74 16.50 -8.85
CA ILE A 230 22.10 15.20 -9.08
C ILE A 230 22.55 14.17 -8.05
N VAL A 231 23.87 13.92 -7.97
CA VAL A 231 24.40 12.83 -7.14
C VAL A 231 24.12 13.08 -5.67
N LEU A 232 24.34 14.30 -5.18
CA LEU A 232 24.14 14.64 -3.78
C LEU A 232 22.65 14.52 -3.34
N PRO A 233 21.65 15.09 -4.06
CA PRO A 233 20.24 14.87 -3.73
C PRO A 233 19.83 13.40 -3.74
N VAL A 234 20.33 12.62 -4.68
CA VAL A 234 20.03 11.18 -4.77
C VAL A 234 20.62 10.42 -3.59
N LEU A 235 21.89 10.66 -3.25
CA LEU A 235 22.52 10.05 -2.07
C LEU A 235 21.82 10.46 -0.78
N TRP A 236 21.41 11.72 -0.66
CA TRP A 236 20.62 12.21 0.46
C TRP A 236 19.29 11.47 0.58
N PHE A 237 18.53 11.40 -0.50
CA PHE A 237 17.25 10.68 -0.55
C PHE A 237 17.41 9.20 -0.19
N VAL A 238 18.39 8.51 -0.77
CA VAL A 238 18.64 7.10 -0.45
C VAL A 238 19.03 6.95 1.02
N SER A 239 19.87 7.83 1.56
CA SER A 239 20.28 7.78 2.96
C SER A 239 19.08 7.91 3.90
N ILE A 240 18.20 8.90 3.66
CA ILE A 240 17.01 9.08 4.49
C ILE A 240 16.05 7.90 4.32
N THR A 241 15.72 7.51 3.09
CA THR A 241 14.66 6.53 2.84
C THR A 241 15.07 5.08 3.14
N ARG A 242 16.36 4.73 3.03
CA ARG A 242 16.86 3.35 3.23
C ARG A 242 17.56 3.14 4.57
N HIS A 243 18.20 4.16 5.14
CA HIS A 243 18.99 4.01 6.37
C HIS A 243 18.36 4.66 7.60
N THR A 244 17.24 5.38 7.46
CA THR A 244 16.52 5.96 8.60
C THR A 244 15.06 5.52 8.62
N GLY A 245 14.42 5.57 9.80
CA GLY A 245 12.99 5.31 9.94
C GLY A 245 12.10 6.33 9.22
N LEU A 246 12.66 7.47 8.80
CA LEU A 246 11.94 8.56 8.12
C LEU A 246 11.54 8.20 6.68
N GLY A 247 12.05 7.10 6.12
CA GLY A 247 11.55 6.54 4.86
C GLY A 247 10.17 5.89 4.98
N GLY A 248 9.60 5.78 6.18
CA GLY A 248 8.31 5.11 6.41
C GLY A 248 8.35 3.60 6.19
N ARG A 249 9.53 3.03 5.88
CA ARG A 249 9.68 1.62 5.50
C ARG A 249 9.18 0.68 6.58
N GLU A 250 9.37 1.03 7.86
CA GLU A 250 8.93 0.25 9.03
C GLU A 250 7.41 0.18 9.19
N PHE A 251 6.68 1.09 8.56
CA PHE A 251 5.23 1.20 8.66
C PHE A 251 4.53 0.65 7.41
N SER A 252 3.27 0.26 7.57
CA SER A 252 2.40 -0.14 6.47
C SER A 252 2.21 1.02 5.50
N MET A 253 1.86 0.70 4.26
CA MET A 253 1.57 1.73 3.25
C MET A 253 0.36 2.59 3.64
N GLY A 254 -0.67 2.00 4.26
CA GLY A 254 -1.86 2.72 4.70
C GLY A 254 -1.61 3.69 5.86
N ARG A 255 -0.59 3.43 6.69
CA ARG A 255 -0.16 4.38 7.73
C ARG A 255 0.77 5.47 7.20
N ASN A 256 1.34 5.28 6.01
CA ASN A 256 2.27 6.21 5.37
C ASN A 256 1.57 7.31 4.55
N GLU A 257 0.35 7.70 4.95
CA GLU A 257 -0.38 8.80 4.34
C GLU A 257 0.08 10.13 4.96
N LEU A 258 0.46 11.07 4.09
CA LEU A 258 0.78 12.43 4.46
C LEU A 258 -0.45 13.31 4.29
N ASP A 259 -0.93 13.89 5.39
CA ASP A 259 -2.03 14.85 5.37
C ASP A 259 -1.55 16.19 4.81
N LEU A 260 -1.97 16.47 3.57
CA LEU A 260 -1.76 17.75 2.92
C LEU A 260 -3.10 18.46 2.76
N PRO A 261 -3.20 19.76 3.11
CA PRO A 261 -4.48 20.49 3.10
C PRO A 261 -5.12 20.60 1.72
N LEU A 262 -4.33 20.42 0.65
CA LEU A 262 -4.79 20.46 -0.74
C LEU A 262 -5.22 19.09 -1.29
N LEU A 263 -4.98 18.00 -0.55
CA LEU A 263 -5.26 16.63 -0.95
C LEU A 263 -6.04 15.93 0.17
N PRO A 264 -7.38 16.04 0.18
CA PRO A 264 -8.22 15.62 1.31
C PRO A 264 -8.23 14.10 1.58
N ASN A 265 -7.64 13.29 0.68
CA ASN A 265 -7.57 11.84 0.80
C ASN A 265 -6.16 11.33 1.16
N GLY A 266 -5.32 12.21 1.73
CA GLY A 266 -3.92 11.91 2.00
C GLY A 266 -3.07 11.79 0.72
N PHE A 267 -1.76 11.90 0.87
CA PHE A 267 -0.81 11.64 -0.22
C PHE A 267 0.25 10.67 0.26
N LEU A 268 0.53 9.61 -0.50
CA LEU A 268 1.48 8.59 -0.08
C LEU A 268 2.87 9.19 0.13
N LEU A 269 3.44 8.99 1.32
CA LEU A 269 4.74 9.55 1.72
C LEU A 269 5.83 9.27 0.69
N GLY A 270 5.92 8.02 0.21
CA GLY A 270 6.94 7.65 -0.78
C GLY A 270 6.83 8.49 -2.05
N TRP A 271 5.62 8.70 -2.59
CA TRP A 271 5.43 9.57 -3.75
C TRP A 271 5.82 11.01 -3.46
N ALA A 272 5.47 11.54 -2.28
CA ALA A 272 5.87 12.88 -1.86
C ALA A 272 7.40 13.05 -1.87
N GLN A 273 8.11 12.07 -1.31
CA GLN A 273 9.57 12.08 -1.22
C GLN A 273 10.24 11.92 -2.59
N PHE A 274 9.68 11.11 -3.51
CA PHE A 274 10.17 11.01 -4.90
C PHE A 274 9.97 12.30 -5.70
N ILE A 275 8.81 12.95 -5.56
CA ILE A 275 8.55 14.25 -6.20
C ILE A 275 9.48 15.31 -5.63
N ALA A 276 9.68 15.33 -4.30
CA ALA A 276 10.60 16.24 -3.65
C ALA A 276 12.06 16.01 -4.09
N LEU A 277 12.49 14.77 -4.28
CA LEU A 277 13.79 14.44 -4.87
C LEU A 277 13.91 15.02 -6.28
N ALA A 278 12.92 14.75 -7.16
CA ALA A 278 12.95 15.23 -8.54
C ALA A 278 12.98 16.77 -8.58
N ALA A 279 12.16 17.44 -7.76
CA ALA A 279 12.15 18.89 -7.61
C ALA A 279 13.50 19.42 -7.07
N CYS A 280 14.07 18.78 -6.05
CA CYS A 280 15.37 19.14 -5.50
C CYS A 280 16.47 19.07 -6.58
N VAL A 281 16.47 18.02 -7.41
CA VAL A 281 17.40 17.88 -8.53
C VAL A 281 17.23 19.01 -9.54
N VAL A 282 15.99 19.34 -9.94
CA VAL A 282 15.73 20.43 -10.89
C VAL A 282 16.17 21.77 -10.32
N PHE A 283 15.81 22.10 -9.08
CA PHE A 283 16.16 23.39 -8.47
C PHE A 283 17.65 23.53 -8.19
N SER A 284 18.30 22.48 -7.70
CA SER A 284 19.75 22.50 -7.46
C SER A 284 20.52 22.61 -8.77
N CYS A 285 20.18 21.81 -9.79
CA CYS A 285 20.79 21.92 -11.12
C CYS A 285 20.57 23.30 -11.73
N GLY A 286 19.37 23.87 -11.64
CA GLY A 286 19.07 25.18 -12.17
C GLY A 286 19.81 26.30 -11.45
N TRP A 287 19.83 26.27 -10.11
CA TRP A 287 20.57 27.22 -9.30
C TRP A 287 22.07 27.17 -9.60
N LEU A 288 22.66 25.98 -9.59
CA LEU A 288 24.09 25.76 -9.86
C LEU A 288 24.46 26.15 -11.29
N SER A 289 23.61 25.84 -12.28
CA SER A 289 23.79 26.27 -13.67
C SER A 289 23.80 27.79 -13.78
N CYS A 290 22.82 28.45 -13.17
CA CYS A 290 22.74 29.92 -13.18
C CYS A 290 23.93 30.56 -12.46
N TRP A 291 24.35 29.99 -11.33
CA TRP A 291 25.52 30.45 -10.58
C TRP A 291 26.79 30.32 -11.41
N ARG A 292 27.03 29.14 -12.03
CA ARG A 292 28.21 28.89 -12.86
C ARG A 292 28.28 29.77 -14.09
N VAL A 293 27.16 29.90 -14.81
CA VAL A 293 27.06 30.82 -15.94
C VAL A 293 27.32 32.25 -15.48
N GLY A 294 26.74 32.67 -14.34
CA GLY A 294 26.96 33.99 -13.76
C GLY A 294 28.43 34.27 -13.41
N CYS A 295 29.15 33.29 -12.86
CA CYS A 295 30.59 33.41 -12.60
C CYS A 295 31.38 33.68 -13.89
N LYS A 296 31.06 33.01 -15.00
CA LYS A 296 31.73 33.22 -16.29
C LYS A 296 31.33 34.54 -16.93
N LEU A 297 30.05 34.91 -16.89
CA LEU A 297 29.58 36.19 -17.41
C LEU A 297 30.23 37.38 -16.68
N ARG A 298 30.49 37.26 -15.37
CA ARG A 298 31.25 38.26 -14.61
C ARG A 298 32.68 38.45 -15.10
N THR A 299 33.35 37.39 -15.57
CA THR A 299 34.69 37.52 -16.17
C THR A 299 34.71 38.33 -17.47
N ILE A 300 33.54 38.51 -18.11
CA ILE A 300 33.34 39.30 -19.33
C ILE A 300 32.71 40.68 -18.99
N GLY A 301 32.62 41.04 -17.70
CA GLY A 301 32.10 42.33 -17.25
C GLY A 301 30.58 42.42 -17.09
N MET A 302 29.84 41.31 -17.23
CA MET A 302 28.38 41.31 -17.00
C MET A 302 28.05 41.11 -15.51
N ALA A 303 27.27 42.04 -14.93
CA ALA A 303 26.90 42.02 -13.53
C ALA A 303 25.64 41.16 -13.27
N THR A 304 25.81 39.84 -13.17
CA THR A 304 24.67 38.96 -12.84
C THR A 304 24.57 38.65 -11.34
N ARG A 305 23.37 38.78 -10.77
CA ARG A 305 23.05 38.34 -9.40
C ARG A 305 22.82 36.83 -9.36
N PRO A 306 23.23 36.10 -8.31
CA PRO A 306 22.87 34.68 -8.19
C PRO A 306 21.36 34.55 -7.88
N PRO A 307 20.64 33.60 -8.48
CA PRO A 307 19.23 33.41 -8.17
C PRO A 307 19.09 32.70 -6.82
N TRP A 308 18.85 33.47 -5.75
CA TRP A 308 18.69 32.96 -4.39
C TRP A 308 17.45 32.07 -4.23
N SER A 309 16.38 32.34 -4.99
CA SER A 309 15.13 31.57 -4.91
C SER A 309 15.30 30.10 -5.30
N GLY A 310 16.18 29.79 -6.26
CA GLY A 310 16.49 28.41 -6.65
C GLY A 310 17.22 27.64 -5.54
N ALA A 311 18.13 28.30 -4.82
CA ALA A 311 18.82 27.71 -3.66
C ALA A 311 17.83 27.41 -2.53
N VAL A 312 16.96 28.37 -2.21
CA VAL A 312 15.93 28.21 -1.17
C VAL A 312 15.00 27.06 -1.51
N ALA A 313 14.50 26.99 -2.76
CA ALA A 313 13.65 25.88 -3.20
C ALA A 313 14.36 24.52 -3.09
N ALA A 314 15.63 24.44 -3.52
CA ALA A 314 16.41 23.20 -3.43
C ALA A 314 16.60 22.73 -1.97
N VAL A 315 16.93 23.66 -1.07
CA VAL A 315 17.07 23.38 0.37
C VAL A 315 15.72 22.94 0.97
N CYS A 316 14.64 23.64 0.65
CA CYS A 316 13.30 23.27 1.13
C CYS A 316 12.86 21.88 0.65
N CYS A 317 13.12 21.52 -0.62
CA CYS A 317 12.86 20.16 -1.10
C CYS A 317 13.73 19.12 -0.39
N ALA A 318 15.01 19.40 -0.16
CA ALA A 318 15.93 18.49 0.53
C ALA A 318 15.52 18.24 1.99
N THR A 319 15.07 19.28 2.70
CA THR A 319 14.59 19.18 4.09
C THR A 319 13.17 18.62 4.19
N PHE A 320 12.36 18.79 3.13
CA PHE A 320 11.02 18.21 3.09
C PHE A 320 11.03 16.68 3.14
N ILE A 321 12.03 16.01 2.54
CA ILE A 321 12.14 14.55 2.53
C ILE A 321 12.14 13.98 3.97
N PRO A 322 13.06 14.36 4.87
CA PRO A 322 13.02 13.89 6.26
C PRO A 322 11.87 14.49 7.07
N ALA A 323 11.45 15.74 6.81
CA ALA A 323 10.35 16.37 7.56
C ALA A 323 9.00 15.68 7.32
N SER A 324 8.70 15.31 6.07
CA SER A 324 7.51 14.53 5.72
C SER A 324 7.56 13.14 6.35
N GLY A 325 8.73 12.50 6.36
CA GLY A 325 8.94 11.25 7.08
C GLY A 325 8.64 11.39 8.57
N TRP A 326 9.22 12.42 9.21
CA TRP A 326 9.01 12.70 10.62
C TRP A 326 7.54 12.96 10.96
N SER A 327 6.82 13.68 10.10
CA SER A 327 5.38 13.92 10.23
C SER A 327 4.60 12.61 10.34
N VAL A 328 4.86 11.69 9.43
CA VAL A 328 4.17 10.40 9.36
C VAL A 328 4.57 9.50 10.54
N THR A 329 5.86 9.38 10.84
CA THR A 329 6.33 8.47 11.89
C THR A 329 5.95 8.92 13.30
N SER A 330 5.95 10.24 13.55
CA SER A 330 5.62 10.78 14.87
C SER A 330 4.12 11.04 15.05
N GLY A 331 3.36 11.19 13.97
CA GLY A 331 1.99 11.68 14.02
C GLY A 331 1.87 13.10 14.60
N SER A 332 2.98 13.86 14.65
CA SER A 332 3.01 15.17 15.30
C SER A 332 2.44 16.25 14.37
N PRO A 333 1.45 17.05 14.83
CA PRO A 333 0.92 18.16 14.05
C PRO A 333 1.97 19.23 13.76
N VAL A 334 2.98 19.36 14.62
CA VAL A 334 4.11 20.28 14.42
C VAL A 334 4.95 19.84 13.23
N ALA A 335 5.27 18.54 13.15
CA ALA A 335 6.03 17.99 12.05
C ALA A 335 5.27 18.12 10.72
N ALA A 336 3.95 17.91 10.74
CA ALA A 336 3.07 18.14 9.60
C ALA A 336 3.10 19.61 9.15
N GLY A 337 2.97 20.55 10.09
CA GLY A 337 3.05 21.99 9.81
C GLY A 337 4.40 22.41 9.21
N VAL A 338 5.51 21.84 9.69
CA VAL A 338 6.84 22.06 9.11
C VAL A 338 6.90 21.54 7.66
N ALA A 339 6.46 20.31 7.42
CA ALA A 339 6.45 19.72 6.07
C ALA A 339 5.60 20.56 5.09
N GLN A 340 4.41 20.99 5.52
CA GLN A 340 3.53 21.87 4.73
C GLN A 340 4.17 23.24 4.47
N GLY A 341 4.80 23.84 5.48
CA GLY A 341 5.52 25.11 5.34
C GLY A 341 6.66 25.03 4.32
N LEU A 342 7.42 23.93 4.30
CA LEU A 342 8.49 23.70 3.33
C LEU A 342 7.96 23.57 1.89
N ILE A 343 6.83 22.90 1.69
CA ILE A 343 6.15 22.88 0.38
C ILE A 343 5.70 24.30 0.01
N GLY A 344 5.08 25.02 0.94
CA GLY A 344 4.60 26.39 0.70
C GLY A 344 5.72 27.34 0.26
N ILE A 345 6.87 27.29 0.93
CA ILE A 345 8.07 28.08 0.55
C ILE A 345 8.60 27.64 -0.81
N THR A 346 8.59 26.34 -1.11
CA THR A 346 9.00 25.82 -2.43
C THR A 346 8.10 26.37 -3.54
N VAL A 347 6.78 26.29 -3.37
CA VAL A 347 5.79 26.83 -4.33
C VAL A 347 5.96 28.34 -4.48
N LEU A 348 6.11 29.07 -3.38
CA LEU A 348 6.35 30.51 -3.41
C LEU A 348 7.65 30.84 -4.15
N SER A 349 8.69 30.02 -3.99
CA SER A 349 9.97 30.18 -4.69
C SER A 349 9.84 29.92 -6.19
N ILE A 350 9.02 28.95 -6.60
CA ILE A 350 8.68 28.70 -8.02
C ILE A 350 7.96 29.91 -8.60
N VAL A 351 6.93 30.42 -7.92
CA VAL A 351 6.16 31.59 -8.37
C VAL A 351 7.05 32.82 -8.45
N SER A 352 7.88 33.05 -7.42
CA SER A 352 8.83 34.16 -7.38
C SER A 352 9.85 34.04 -8.50
N PHE A 353 10.35 32.82 -8.77
CA PHE A 353 11.25 32.57 -9.88
C PHE A 353 10.56 32.86 -11.22
N GLY A 354 9.34 32.37 -11.46
CA GLY A 354 8.58 32.66 -12.67
C GLY A 354 8.28 34.15 -12.87
N PHE A 355 7.94 34.86 -11.79
CA PHE A 355 7.70 36.31 -11.83
C PHE A 355 8.97 37.10 -12.12
N LEU A 356 10.06 36.82 -11.39
CA LEU A 356 11.38 37.43 -11.64
C LEU A 356 11.91 37.08 -13.04
N TRP A 357 11.49 35.94 -13.57
CA TRP A 357 11.85 35.49 -14.91
C TRP A 357 11.08 36.24 -16.00
N ALA A 358 9.81 36.56 -15.78
CA ALA A 358 8.99 37.37 -16.70
C ALA A 358 9.38 38.86 -16.69
N CYS A 359 9.73 39.39 -15.50
CA CYS A 359 10.05 40.81 -15.31
C CYS A 359 11.56 41.10 -15.29
N GLY A 360 12.40 40.13 -15.67
CA GLY A 360 13.86 40.19 -15.53
C GLY A 360 14.54 41.16 -16.49
N ARG A 361 15.72 41.65 -16.11
CA ARG A 361 16.54 42.51 -16.98
C ARG A 361 17.07 41.73 -18.19
N PRO A 362 17.37 42.38 -19.34
CA PRO A 362 17.90 41.69 -20.53
C PRO A 362 19.19 40.89 -20.26
N GLU A 363 20.05 41.38 -19.36
CA GLU A 363 21.26 40.67 -18.92
C GLU A 363 20.92 39.34 -18.19
N GLU A 364 19.83 39.33 -17.43
CA GLU A 364 19.34 38.14 -16.74
C GLU A 364 18.67 37.18 -17.71
N MET A 365 18.00 37.68 -18.75
CA MET A 365 17.45 36.85 -19.83
C MET A 365 18.56 36.08 -20.56
N ILE A 366 19.70 36.72 -20.84
CA ILE A 366 20.86 36.07 -21.46
C ILE A 366 21.38 34.94 -20.55
N ARG A 367 21.61 35.23 -19.26
CA ARG A 367 22.04 34.22 -18.27
C ARG A 367 21.05 33.05 -18.18
N ASN A 368 19.77 33.34 -18.09
CA ASN A 368 18.74 32.31 -17.90
C ASN A 368 18.61 31.42 -19.16
N GLN A 369 18.67 32.00 -20.37
CA GLN A 369 18.70 31.25 -21.62
C GLN A 369 19.94 30.34 -21.73
N MET A 370 21.10 30.82 -21.28
CA MET A 370 22.33 30.01 -21.21
C MET A 370 22.20 28.88 -20.19
N ALA A 371 21.71 29.18 -18.99
CA ALA A 371 21.53 28.19 -17.93
C ALA A 371 20.55 27.09 -18.33
N MET A 372 19.44 27.43 -19.00
CA MET A 372 18.44 26.45 -19.45
C MET A 372 19.01 25.47 -20.48
N ARG A 373 19.93 25.93 -21.34
CA ARG A 373 20.64 25.03 -22.27
C ARG A 373 21.63 24.10 -21.59
N LEU A 374 22.31 24.58 -20.55
CA LEU A 374 23.15 23.73 -19.71
C LEU A 374 22.31 22.70 -18.94
N MET A 375 21.11 23.09 -18.50
CA MET A 375 20.20 22.22 -17.78
C MET A 375 19.65 21.08 -18.64
N VAL A 376 19.40 21.27 -19.95
CA VAL A 376 18.83 20.22 -20.82
C VAL A 376 19.64 18.90 -20.74
N PRO A 377 20.94 18.86 -21.06
CA PRO A 377 21.72 17.62 -20.98
C PRO A 377 21.90 17.12 -19.53
N ILE A 378 21.94 18.01 -18.53
CA ILE A 378 22.07 17.63 -17.12
C ILE A 378 20.80 16.96 -16.61
N CYS A 379 19.64 17.57 -16.84
CA CYS A 379 18.35 17.00 -16.51
C CYS A 379 18.07 15.74 -17.33
N ALA A 380 18.47 15.69 -18.61
CA ALA A 380 18.39 14.48 -19.41
C ALA A 380 19.24 13.36 -18.80
N ALA A 381 20.48 13.64 -18.37
CA ALA A 381 21.30 12.68 -17.65
C ALA A 381 20.65 12.26 -16.31
N ALA A 382 20.02 13.19 -15.59
CA ALA A 382 19.29 12.89 -14.35
C ALA A 382 18.12 11.93 -14.57
N THR A 383 17.45 11.96 -15.73
CA THR A 383 16.36 11.01 -16.06
C THR A 383 16.85 9.56 -16.18
N ILE A 384 18.14 9.33 -16.42
CA ILE A 384 18.71 7.98 -16.51
C ILE A 384 18.67 7.29 -15.14
N LEU A 385 18.85 8.03 -14.04
CA LEU A 385 18.89 7.46 -12.69
C LEU A 385 17.59 6.76 -12.27
N PRO A 386 16.39 7.37 -12.37
CA PRO A 386 15.15 6.67 -12.06
C PRO A 386 14.91 5.51 -13.04
N LEU A 387 15.27 5.62 -14.33
CA LEU A 387 15.16 4.49 -15.26
C LEU A 387 16.03 3.30 -14.84
N CYS A 388 17.28 3.56 -14.43
CA CYS A 388 18.18 2.55 -13.92
C CYS A 388 17.67 1.92 -12.62
N SER A 389 16.88 2.61 -11.80
CA SER A 389 16.34 2.09 -10.55
C SER A 389 15.08 1.24 -10.71
N LEU A 390 14.38 1.33 -11.85
CA LEU A 390 13.19 0.53 -12.17
C LEU A 390 13.44 -0.99 -12.09
N PRO A 391 14.46 -1.58 -12.76
CA PRO A 391 14.69 -3.02 -12.68
C PRO A 391 15.04 -3.47 -11.26
N PHE A 392 15.79 -2.67 -10.49
CA PHE A 392 16.12 -3.00 -9.11
C PHE A 392 14.89 -2.98 -8.20
N SER A 393 14.03 -1.96 -8.32
CA SER A 393 12.79 -1.88 -7.53
C SER A 393 11.84 -3.02 -7.87
N LYS A 394 11.74 -3.38 -9.16
CA LYS A 394 10.95 -4.52 -9.62
C LYS A 394 11.50 -5.84 -9.07
N ALA A 395 12.82 -6.06 -9.15
CA ALA A 395 13.47 -7.25 -8.62
C ALA A 395 13.33 -7.34 -7.09
N GLU A 396 13.43 -6.22 -6.37
CA GLU A 396 13.19 -6.15 -4.92
C GLU A 396 11.74 -6.54 -4.59
N ALA A 397 10.75 -6.02 -5.31
CA ALA A 397 9.35 -6.38 -5.12
C ALA A 397 9.10 -7.87 -5.34
N TYR A 398 9.69 -8.46 -6.39
CA TYR A 398 9.55 -9.89 -6.68
C TYR A 398 10.20 -10.75 -5.59
N ARG A 399 11.40 -10.35 -5.13
CA ARG A 399 12.09 -11.04 -4.03
C ARG A 399 11.27 -11.06 -2.75
N TRP A 400 10.63 -9.94 -2.40
CA TRP A 400 9.80 -9.87 -1.19
C TRP A 400 8.47 -10.60 -1.36
N SER A 401 7.83 -10.48 -2.52
CA SER A 401 6.62 -11.25 -2.86
C SER A 401 6.84 -12.76 -2.75
N ALA A 402 7.99 -13.26 -3.21
CA ALA A 402 8.33 -14.67 -3.13
C ALA A 402 8.40 -15.20 -1.68
N LYS A 403 8.78 -14.33 -0.73
CA LYS A 403 8.92 -14.61 0.71
C LYS A 403 7.63 -14.39 1.51
N ASP A 404 6.61 -13.77 0.93
CA ASP A 404 5.37 -13.45 1.63
C ASP A 404 4.46 -14.68 1.70
N GLU A 405 4.57 -15.45 2.78
CA GLU A 405 3.71 -16.61 3.01
C GLU A 405 2.29 -16.24 3.45
N LEU A 406 2.07 -15.00 3.93
CA LEU A 406 0.76 -14.56 4.40
C LEU A 406 -0.22 -14.42 3.27
N ILE A 407 0.19 -13.85 2.12
CA ILE A 407 -0.67 -13.59 0.96
C ILE A 407 -0.55 -14.64 -0.14
N LYS A 408 0.51 -15.47 -0.09
CA LYS A 408 0.78 -16.46 -1.13
C LYS A 408 -0.22 -17.60 -1.06
N PRO A 409 -0.84 -17.96 -2.19
CA PRO A 409 -1.67 -19.16 -2.26
C PRO A 409 -0.79 -20.39 -2.06
N SER A 410 -1.15 -21.26 -1.12
CA SER A 410 -0.50 -22.56 -0.95
C SER A 410 -1.02 -23.57 -1.98
N ARG A 411 -0.22 -24.58 -2.33
CA ARG A 411 -0.66 -25.70 -3.19
C ARG A 411 -1.32 -26.79 -2.37
N ASP A 412 -0.94 -26.89 -1.10
CA ASP A 412 -1.36 -27.95 -0.19
C ASP A 412 -2.60 -27.56 0.62
N GLN A 413 -2.99 -26.28 0.57
CA GLN A 413 -4.16 -25.74 1.25
C GLN A 413 -5.25 -25.42 0.22
N MET A 414 -6.51 -25.76 0.53
CA MET A 414 -7.65 -25.40 -0.31
C MET A 414 -8.02 -23.91 -0.24
N ALA A 415 -7.54 -23.19 0.77
CA ALA A 415 -7.77 -21.75 0.93
C ALA A 415 -7.06 -20.94 -0.15
N SER A 416 -7.54 -19.72 -0.40
CA SER A 416 -6.93 -18.86 -1.41
C SER A 416 -5.56 -18.33 -0.98
N ILE A 417 -5.33 -18.21 0.33
CA ILE A 417 -4.21 -17.48 0.92
C ILE A 417 -3.77 -18.11 2.25
N GLY A 418 -2.47 -18.06 2.60
CA GLY A 418 -1.93 -18.64 3.85
C GLY A 418 -2.53 -18.08 5.15
N LEU A 419 -2.70 -16.75 5.25
CA LEU A 419 -3.40 -16.13 6.39
C LEU A 419 -4.86 -16.60 6.49
N GLU A 420 -5.55 -16.63 5.35
CA GLU A 420 -6.95 -17.07 5.28
C GLU A 420 -7.07 -18.53 5.75
N HIS A 421 -6.16 -19.41 5.35
CA HIS A 421 -6.16 -20.80 5.78
C HIS A 421 -6.02 -20.93 7.29
N ARG A 422 -5.05 -20.22 7.90
CA ARG A 422 -4.85 -20.24 9.36
C ARG A 422 -6.10 -19.78 10.11
N MET A 423 -6.76 -18.74 9.59
CA MET A 423 -8.03 -18.24 10.09
C MET A 423 -9.14 -19.30 9.94
N ALA A 424 -9.25 -19.94 8.78
CA ALA A 424 -10.23 -20.98 8.51
C ALA A 424 -10.06 -22.20 9.44
N VAL A 425 -8.82 -22.64 9.67
CA VAL A 425 -8.51 -23.75 10.60
C VAL A 425 -8.94 -23.39 12.02
N GLN A 426 -8.62 -22.19 12.48
CA GLN A 426 -9.03 -21.71 13.80
C GLN A 426 -10.56 -21.62 13.91
N MET A 427 -11.22 -21.12 12.87
CA MET A 427 -12.68 -21.04 12.81
C MET A 427 -13.33 -22.44 12.87
N ARG A 428 -12.74 -23.43 12.19
CA ARG A 428 -13.18 -24.83 12.26
C ARG A 428 -13.08 -25.37 13.68
N LYS A 429 -11.96 -25.12 14.35
CA LYS A 429 -11.74 -25.53 15.74
C LYS A 429 -12.81 -24.95 16.66
N GLU A 430 -13.08 -23.65 16.57
CA GLU A 430 -14.16 -22.98 17.33
C GLU A 430 -15.54 -23.62 17.01
N ILE A 431 -15.84 -23.93 15.74
CA ILE A 431 -17.11 -24.59 15.37
C ILE A 431 -17.21 -26.01 15.98
N ARG A 432 -16.12 -26.78 15.98
CA ARG A 432 -16.08 -28.13 16.56
C ARG A 432 -16.29 -28.10 18.07
N GLU A 433 -15.63 -27.17 18.76
CA GLU A 433 -15.80 -26.93 20.20
C GLU A 433 -17.26 -26.58 20.53
N VAL A 434 -17.89 -25.70 19.75
CA VAL A 434 -19.32 -25.34 19.91
C VAL A 434 -20.25 -26.55 19.74
N LEU A 435 -19.90 -27.49 18.86
CA LEU A 435 -20.68 -28.71 18.62
C LEU A 435 -20.37 -29.84 19.61
N GLY A 436 -19.44 -29.64 20.55
CA GLY A 436 -18.96 -30.68 21.47
C GLY A 436 -18.14 -31.78 20.78
N TYR A 437 -17.62 -31.51 19.58
CA TYR A 437 -16.70 -32.42 18.88
C TYR A 437 -15.28 -32.22 19.38
N GLN A 438 -14.47 -33.28 19.37
CA GLN A 438 -13.05 -33.14 19.67
C GLN A 438 -12.40 -32.18 18.66
N PRO A 439 -11.61 -31.19 19.09
CA PRO A 439 -11.07 -30.12 18.25
C PRO A 439 -10.23 -30.63 17.08
#